data_AF-A0A804MA56-F1
#
_entry.id   AF-A0A804MA56-F1
#
_cell.length_a   1.000
_cell.length_b   1.000
_cell.length_c   1.000
_cell.angle_alpha   90.00
_cell.angle_beta   90.00
_cell.angle_gamma   90.00
#
_symmetry.space_group_name_H-M   'P 1'
#
loop_
_entity.id
_entity.type
_entity.pdbx_description
1 polymer ?
#
loop_
_entity_poly.entity_id
_entity_poly.type
_entity_poly.pdbx_seq_one_letter_code
_entity_poly.pdbx_strand_id
1 'polypeptide(L)'
;MVVFSVYCLMDLLFDIRGAEKSDYLKSIGADHVIDSSKDNVIESAKSFLKARGLKGVDVLYDPVGGKLTQDSLKLLNWGAQILVIGFASGDVPVIRANIALVKNWTVHGLYWGSYLTHRPQVLIDSLNELLSWLSKGLITVQISHCYRLVEVHLAFSALRDRKAVGKVMIVMGSSAVPRL
;
A
#
# COMPACT_ATOMS: atom_id res chain seq x y z
N MET A 1 1.03 -2.57 -3.70
CA MET A 1 0.44 -1.65 -2.71
C MET A 1 0.93 -2.09 -1.34
N VAL A 2 1.41 -1.19 -0.48
CA VAL A 2 2.02 -1.52 0.83
C VAL A 2 1.16 -0.91 1.92
N VAL A 3 0.71 -1.70 2.90
CA VAL A 3 0.69 -1.30 4.33
C VAL A 3 0.94 -2.55 5.20
N PHE A 4 1.71 -2.33 6.27
CA PHE A 4 2.31 -3.28 7.19
C PHE A 4 1.30 -4.04 8.05
N SER A 5 1.61 -5.32 8.26
CA SER A 5 1.15 -6.10 9.41
C SER A 5 1.91 -5.65 10.64
N VAL A 6 1.19 -5.13 11.65
CA VAL A 6 1.66 -5.09 13.03
C VAL A 6 0.45 -5.44 13.91
N TYR A 7 0.30 -6.73 14.22
CA TYR A 7 -0.39 -7.24 15.43
C TYR A 7 -1.78 -6.69 15.79
N CYS A 8 -2.58 -6.22 14.82
CA CYS A 8 -3.94 -5.77 15.10
C CYS A 8 -4.95 -6.74 14.48
N LEU A 9 -6.05 -7.02 15.19
CA LEU A 9 -7.19 -7.87 14.81
C LEU A 9 -7.99 -7.34 13.60
N MET A 10 -7.32 -6.82 12.58
CA MET A 10 -7.93 -6.16 11.42
C MET A 10 -7.87 -7.07 10.19
N ASP A 11 -9.01 -7.28 9.52
CA ASP A 11 -9.06 -7.96 8.24
C ASP A 11 -8.43 -7.08 7.13
N LEU A 12 -7.42 -7.60 6.43
CA LEU A 12 -6.68 -6.85 5.42
C LEU A 12 -7.12 -7.21 3.99
N LEU A 13 -7.69 -6.22 3.30
CA LEU A 13 -8.09 -6.30 1.89
C LEU A 13 -7.10 -5.53 1.01
N PHE A 14 -6.49 -6.22 0.05
CA PHE A 14 -5.54 -5.60 -0.89
C PHE A 14 -6.06 -5.62 -2.33
N ASP A 15 -5.85 -4.52 -3.04
CA ASP A 15 -5.96 -4.47 -4.50
C ASP A 15 -4.56 -4.38 -5.12
N ILE A 16 -4.28 -5.27 -6.07
CA ILE A 16 -3.01 -5.33 -6.80
C ILE A 16 -3.25 -5.63 -8.27
N ARG A 17 -2.16 -5.61 -9.05
CA ARG A 17 -2.17 -6.12 -10.42
C ARG A 17 -1.05 -7.15 -10.60
N GLY A 18 -1.40 -8.36 -11.06
CA GLY A 18 -0.46 -9.43 -11.39
C GLY A 18 -0.44 -10.59 -10.40
N ALA A 19 -0.43 -11.82 -10.93
CA ALA A 19 -0.56 -13.06 -10.15
C ALA A 19 0.56 -13.25 -9.12
N GLU A 20 1.82 -13.02 -9.50
CA GLU A 20 2.98 -13.19 -8.59
C GLU A 20 2.88 -12.31 -7.33
N LYS A 21 2.30 -11.10 -7.46
CA LYS A 21 2.08 -10.20 -6.32
C LYS A 21 0.93 -10.68 -5.44
N SER A 22 -0.08 -11.32 -6.04
CA SER A 22 -1.20 -11.91 -5.30
C SER A 22 -0.70 -13.02 -4.38
N ASP A 23 0.09 -13.94 -4.93
CA ASP A 23 0.60 -15.10 -4.20
C ASP A 23 1.56 -14.67 -3.08
N TYR A 24 2.41 -13.68 -3.36
CA TYR A 24 3.27 -13.09 -2.34
C TYR A 24 2.48 -12.42 -1.20
N LEU A 25 1.43 -11.64 -1.50
CA LEU A 25 0.64 -11.01 -0.45
C LEU A 25 -0.08 -12.03 0.43
N LYS A 26 -0.59 -13.11 -0.17
CA LYS A 26 -1.19 -14.22 0.58
C LYS A 26 -0.16 -14.91 1.48
N SER A 27 1.07 -15.11 1.02
CA SER A 27 2.10 -15.78 1.81
C SER A 27 2.55 -14.98 3.03
N ILE A 28 2.42 -13.65 3.00
CA ILE A 28 2.74 -12.77 4.14
C ILE A 28 1.53 -12.45 5.04
N GLY A 29 0.39 -13.11 4.82
CA GLY A 29 -0.77 -13.02 5.71
C GLY A 29 -1.85 -12.02 5.31
N ALA A 30 -1.96 -11.65 4.03
CA ALA A 30 -3.15 -10.92 3.56
C ALA A 30 -4.41 -11.82 3.64
N ASP A 31 -5.48 -11.33 4.29
CA ASP A 31 -6.75 -12.06 4.38
C ASP A 31 -7.44 -12.19 3.03
N HIS A 32 -7.37 -11.14 2.20
CA HIS A 32 -7.96 -11.13 0.87
C HIS A 32 -7.19 -10.25 -0.09
N VAL A 33 -6.96 -10.78 -1.29
CA VAL A 33 -6.23 -10.08 -2.35
C VAL A 33 -7.05 -10.11 -3.63
N ILE A 34 -7.28 -8.93 -4.18
CA ILE A 34 -8.02 -8.68 -5.42
C ILE A 34 -7.02 -8.32 -6.51
N ASP A 35 -7.10 -8.98 -7.67
CA ASP A 35 -6.34 -8.55 -8.85
C ASP A 35 -7.24 -7.65 -9.71
N SER A 36 -7.05 -6.34 -9.58
CA SER A 36 -7.79 -5.29 -10.30
C SER A 36 -7.72 -5.41 -11.83
N SER A 37 -6.79 -6.22 -12.38
CA SER A 37 -6.69 -6.46 -13.81
C SER A 37 -7.62 -7.56 -14.33
N LYS A 38 -8.18 -8.37 -13.42
CA LYS A 38 -9.00 -9.54 -13.74
C LYS A 38 -10.37 -9.47 -13.08
N ASP A 39 -10.41 -8.97 -11.86
CA ASP A 39 -11.58 -9.05 -11.00
C ASP A 39 -12.35 -7.74 -10.96
N ASN A 40 -13.66 -7.86 -10.74
CA ASN A 40 -14.47 -6.72 -10.32
C ASN A 40 -14.19 -6.44 -8.84
N VAL A 41 -13.43 -5.38 -8.58
CA VAL A 41 -12.98 -4.98 -7.23
C VAL A 41 -14.14 -4.88 -6.24
N ILE A 42 -15.27 -4.28 -6.65
CA ILE A 42 -16.42 -4.07 -5.76
C ILE A 42 -17.06 -5.41 -5.39
N GLU A 43 -17.25 -6.29 -6.36
CA GLU A 43 -17.93 -7.57 -6.16
C GLU A 43 -17.08 -8.52 -5.31
N SER A 44 -15.78 -8.59 -5.60
CA SER A 44 -14.82 -9.40 -4.84
C SER A 44 -14.73 -8.91 -3.39
N ALA A 45 -14.59 -7.59 -3.18
CA ALA A 45 -14.55 -7.02 -1.84
C ALA A 45 -15.86 -7.24 -1.07
N LYS A 46 -17.02 -7.04 -1.70
CA LYS A 46 -18.32 -7.30 -1.05
C LYS A 46 -18.48 -8.77 -0.65
N SER A 47 -18.04 -9.69 -1.50
CA SER A 47 -18.10 -11.13 -1.22
C SER A 47 -17.24 -11.47 -0.01
N PHE A 48 -16.02 -10.93 0.05
CA PHE A 48 -15.13 -11.08 1.21
C PHE A 48 -15.74 -10.50 2.49
N LEU A 49 -16.20 -9.24 2.45
CA LEU A 49 -16.81 -8.57 3.60
C LEU A 49 -17.99 -9.38 4.13
N LYS A 50 -18.88 -9.85 3.25
CA LYS A 50 -20.01 -10.70 3.61
C LYS A 50 -19.57 -12.02 4.26
N ALA A 51 -18.57 -12.69 3.70
CA ALA A 51 -18.04 -13.94 4.24
C ALA A 51 -17.44 -13.78 5.65
N ARG A 52 -16.88 -12.60 5.96
CA ARG A 52 -16.35 -12.25 7.28
C ARG A 52 -17.40 -11.62 8.22
N GLY A 53 -18.65 -11.46 7.80
CA GLY A 53 -19.70 -10.80 8.59
C GLY A 53 -19.46 -9.29 8.77
N LEU A 54 -18.60 -8.70 7.93
CA LEU A 54 -18.27 -7.28 7.93
C LEU A 54 -19.26 -6.49 7.08
N LYS A 55 -19.56 -5.26 7.51
CA LYS A 55 -20.50 -4.37 6.79
C LYS A 55 -19.82 -3.51 5.73
N GLY A 56 -18.52 -3.30 5.85
CA GLY A 56 -17.75 -2.38 5.02
C GLY A 56 -16.33 -2.21 5.55
N VAL A 57 -15.61 -1.26 4.98
CA VAL A 57 -14.20 -0.95 5.29
C VAL A 57 -14.12 0.31 6.15
N ASP A 58 -13.36 0.23 7.24
CA ASP A 58 -13.20 1.35 8.19
C ASP A 58 -12.06 2.30 7.83
N VAL A 59 -11.02 1.81 7.14
CA VAL A 59 -9.85 2.60 6.75
C VAL A 59 -9.46 2.32 5.31
N LEU A 60 -9.31 3.37 4.50
CA LEU A 60 -8.84 3.29 3.12
C LEU A 60 -7.46 3.94 2.98
N TYR A 61 -6.46 3.17 2.56
CA TYR A 61 -5.14 3.67 2.17
C TYR A 61 -5.08 3.79 0.64
N ASP A 62 -5.01 5.01 0.13
CA ASP A 62 -5.09 5.26 -1.31
C ASP A 62 -3.84 5.96 -1.87
N PRO A 63 -2.89 5.19 -2.43
CA PRO A 63 -1.77 5.73 -3.20
C PRO A 63 -2.06 5.82 -4.70
N VAL A 64 -3.24 5.42 -5.18
CA VAL A 64 -3.53 5.19 -6.59
C VAL A 64 -4.40 6.29 -7.18
N GLY A 65 -5.47 6.70 -6.50
CA GLY A 65 -6.42 7.67 -7.02
C GLY A 65 -7.37 7.13 -8.10
N GLY A 66 -8.03 8.05 -8.79
CA GLY A 66 -8.85 7.77 -9.96
C GLY A 66 -10.08 6.88 -9.70
N LYS A 67 -10.40 6.03 -10.68
CA LYS A 67 -11.59 5.16 -10.64
C LYS A 67 -11.54 4.11 -9.53
N LEU A 68 -10.35 3.61 -9.19
CA LEU A 68 -10.20 2.61 -8.13
C LEU A 68 -10.64 3.18 -6.78
N THR A 69 -10.28 4.43 -6.48
CA THR A 69 -10.77 5.14 -5.29
C THR A 69 -12.28 5.28 -5.32
N GLN A 70 -12.86 5.72 -6.44
CA GLN A 70 -14.32 5.88 -6.57
C GLN A 70 -15.09 4.58 -6.29
N ASP A 71 -14.56 3.47 -6.74
CA ASP A 71 -15.14 2.15 -6.52
C ASP A 71 -14.95 1.70 -5.06
N SER A 72 -13.80 2.00 -4.46
CA SER A 72 -13.49 1.71 -3.05
C SER A 72 -14.34 2.53 -2.07
N LEU A 73 -14.66 3.79 -2.38
CA LEU A 73 -15.51 4.65 -1.53
C LEU A 73 -16.90 4.04 -1.28
N LYS A 74 -17.39 3.20 -2.21
CA LYS A 74 -18.69 2.51 -2.07
C LYS A 74 -18.67 1.39 -1.03
N LEU A 75 -17.50 0.96 -0.61
CA LEU A 75 -17.28 -0.11 0.37
C LEU A 75 -17.11 0.42 1.80
N LEU A 76 -16.99 1.74 1.97
CA LEU A 76 -16.65 2.32 3.26
C LEU A 76 -17.84 2.35 4.23
N ASN A 77 -17.54 2.08 5.49
CA ASN A 77 -18.47 2.25 6.59
C ASN A 77 -18.77 3.72 6.88
N TRP A 78 -19.82 3.96 7.66
CA TRP A 78 -20.01 5.25 8.31
C TRP A 78 -18.86 5.47 9.31
N GLY A 79 -18.30 6.69 9.38
CA GLY A 79 -17.15 6.99 10.25
C GLY A 79 -15.78 6.62 9.68
N ALA A 80 -15.72 6.09 8.45
CA ALA A 80 -14.47 5.62 7.86
C ALA A 80 -13.41 6.72 7.70
N GLN A 81 -12.15 6.32 7.79
CA GLN A 81 -10.96 7.15 7.62
C GLN A 81 -10.36 6.91 6.24
N ILE A 82 -10.15 7.97 5.46
CA ILE A 82 -9.57 7.89 4.11
C ILE A 82 -8.21 8.56 4.13
N LEU A 83 -7.15 7.82 3.87
CA LEU A 83 -5.78 8.32 3.76
C LEU A 83 -5.38 8.43 2.29
N VAL A 84 -5.34 9.67 1.78
CA VAL A 84 -4.92 9.99 0.41
C VAL A 84 -3.41 10.22 0.41
N ILE A 85 -2.68 9.33 -0.26
CA ILE A 85 -1.20 9.31 -0.26
C ILE A 85 -0.65 9.74 -1.62
N GLY A 86 -1.32 9.38 -2.71
CA GLY A 86 -0.82 9.66 -4.05
C GLY A 86 -1.81 9.33 -5.16
N PHE A 87 -1.38 9.59 -6.39
CA PHE A 87 -2.21 9.50 -7.60
C PHE A 87 -1.48 8.67 -8.66
N ALA A 88 -1.05 7.46 -8.32
CA ALA A 88 -0.30 6.60 -9.23
C ALA A 88 -1.06 6.24 -10.53
N SER A 89 -2.39 6.39 -10.55
CA SER A 89 -3.21 6.26 -11.75
C SER A 89 -3.06 7.43 -12.73
N GLY A 90 -2.55 8.59 -12.27
CA GLY A 90 -2.56 9.86 -13.00
C GLY A 90 -3.81 10.71 -12.76
N ASP A 91 -4.87 10.10 -12.23
CA ASP A 91 -6.16 10.77 -12.00
C ASP A 91 -6.38 11.08 -10.52
N VAL A 92 -6.84 12.29 -10.23
CA VAL A 92 -7.22 12.71 -8.88
C VAL A 92 -8.62 12.20 -8.55
N PRO A 93 -8.83 11.48 -7.43
CA PRO A 93 -10.14 10.99 -7.06
C PRO A 93 -11.04 12.13 -6.55
N VAL A 94 -12.32 12.08 -6.92
CA VAL A 94 -13.33 13.04 -6.44
C VAL A 94 -14.04 12.50 -5.20
N ILE A 95 -13.63 12.92 -4.01
CA ILE A 95 -14.36 12.63 -2.77
C ILE A 95 -15.46 13.68 -2.62
N ARG A 96 -16.71 13.28 -2.86
CA ARG A 96 -17.85 14.22 -2.81
C ARG A 96 -18.17 14.58 -1.35
N ALA A 97 -18.06 15.86 -1.02
CA ALA A 97 -18.25 16.37 0.34
C ALA A 97 -19.64 16.08 0.92
N ASN A 98 -20.70 16.07 0.11
CA ASN A 98 -22.05 15.71 0.56
C ASN A 98 -22.13 14.25 1.03
N ILE A 99 -21.42 13.33 0.36
CA ILE A 99 -21.35 11.93 0.77
C ILE A 99 -20.50 11.81 2.04
N ALA A 100 -19.34 12.47 2.08
CA ALA A 100 -18.47 12.47 3.25
C ALA A 100 -19.21 13.00 4.51
N LEU A 101 -20.04 14.03 4.35
CA LEU A 101 -20.90 14.56 5.41
C LEU A 101 -21.91 13.52 5.91
N VAL A 102 -22.69 12.91 5.02
CA VAL A 102 -23.73 11.94 5.41
C VAL A 102 -23.11 10.66 5.99
N LYS A 103 -21.95 10.25 5.50
CA LYS A 103 -21.21 9.08 5.96
C LYS A 103 -20.27 9.38 7.13
N ASN A 104 -20.17 10.63 7.57
CA ASN A 104 -19.25 11.08 8.60
C ASN A 104 -17.79 10.62 8.37
N TRP A 105 -17.30 10.74 7.14
CA TRP A 105 -15.94 10.35 6.80
C TRP A 105 -14.93 11.41 7.22
N THR A 106 -13.74 10.95 7.59
CA THR A 106 -12.56 11.83 7.73
C THR A 106 -11.60 11.57 6.57
N VAL A 107 -11.11 12.63 5.94
CA VAL A 107 -10.15 12.55 4.83
C VAL A 107 -8.83 13.16 5.27
N HIS A 108 -7.78 12.34 5.28
CA HIS A 108 -6.41 12.70 5.63
C HIS A 108 -5.56 12.78 4.36
N GLY A 109 -4.96 13.94 4.10
CA GLY A 109 -3.91 14.06 3.10
C GLY A 109 -2.54 13.74 3.70
N LEU A 110 -1.83 12.77 3.14
CA LEU A 110 -0.48 12.39 3.60
C LEU A 110 0.55 12.62 2.50
N TYR A 111 1.16 13.81 2.51
CA TYR A 111 2.35 14.06 1.72
C TYR A 111 3.61 13.92 2.58
N TRP A 112 4.15 12.70 2.64
CA TRP A 112 5.31 12.34 3.48
C TRP A 112 6.53 13.26 3.23
N GLY A 113 6.82 13.61 1.98
CA GLY A 113 7.95 14.49 1.63
C GLY A 113 7.86 15.91 2.22
N SER A 114 6.64 16.40 2.46
CA SER A 114 6.41 17.73 3.06
C SER A 114 6.72 17.78 4.56
N TYR A 115 6.70 16.63 5.25
CA TYR A 115 6.97 16.57 6.69
C TYR A 115 8.40 16.99 7.01
N LEU A 116 9.38 16.69 6.15
CA LEU A 116 10.76 17.12 6.35
C LEU A 116 10.87 18.64 6.47
N THR A 117 10.03 19.37 5.73
CA THR A 117 10.00 20.84 5.76
C THR A 117 9.16 21.39 6.91
N HIS A 118 7.94 20.86 7.11
CA HIS A 118 6.96 21.49 8.01
C HIS A 118 6.94 20.92 9.43
N ARG A 119 7.28 19.64 9.57
CA ARG A 119 7.20 18.87 10.84
C ARG A 119 8.34 17.83 10.90
N PRO A 120 9.62 18.24 10.84
CA PRO A 120 10.75 17.32 10.74
C PRO A 120 10.83 16.34 11.92
N GLN A 121 10.47 16.77 13.13
CA GLN A 121 10.51 15.90 14.30
C GLN A 121 9.53 14.73 14.19
N VAL A 122 8.31 14.97 13.69
CA VAL A 122 7.32 13.92 13.46
C VAL A 122 7.83 12.88 12.47
N LEU A 123 8.52 13.33 11.41
CA LEU A 123 9.15 12.46 10.44
C LEU A 123 10.25 11.60 11.09
N ILE A 124 11.16 12.23 11.82
CA ILE A 124 12.29 11.56 12.49
C ILE A 124 11.78 10.52 13.50
N ASP A 125 10.80 10.88 14.32
CA ASP A 125 10.22 9.97 15.31
C ASP A 125 9.56 8.75 14.64
N SER A 126 8.80 8.98 13.56
CA SER A 126 8.19 7.89 12.78
C SER A 126 9.23 6.97 12.13
N LEU A 127 10.36 7.51 11.67
CA LEU A 127 11.47 6.74 11.10
C LEU A 127 12.18 5.92 12.18
N ASN A 128 12.41 6.50 13.35
CA ASN A 128 13.01 5.79 14.49
C ASN A 128 12.14 4.61 14.94
N GLU A 129 10.82 4.80 14.98
CA GLU A 129 9.88 3.73 15.28
C GLU A 129 9.91 2.62 14.22
N LEU A 130 9.88 2.99 12.93
CA LEU A 130 9.98 2.03 11.83
C LEU A 130 11.28 1.20 11.91
N LEU A 131 12.41 1.86 12.17
CA LEU A 131 13.71 1.18 12.32
C LEU A 131 13.74 0.29 13.58
N SER A 132 13.09 0.71 14.66
CA SER A 132 12.92 -0.11 15.86
C SER A 132 12.16 -1.39 15.55
N TRP A 133 11.04 -1.32 14.82
CA TRP A 133 10.31 -2.50 14.37
C TRP A 133 11.13 -3.40 13.45
N LEU A 134 11.93 -2.82 12.55
CA LEU A 134 12.82 -3.58 11.67
C LEU A 134 13.87 -4.34 12.48
N SER A 135 14.52 -3.67 13.44
CA SER A 135 15.54 -4.28 14.30
C SER A 135 14.99 -5.41 15.18
N LYS A 136 13.70 -5.36 15.51
CA LYS A 136 12.98 -6.38 16.28
C LYS A 136 12.42 -7.50 15.40
N GLY A 137 12.59 -7.44 14.08
CA GLY A 137 12.01 -8.40 13.14
C GLY A 137 10.48 -8.34 13.03
N LEU A 138 9.84 -7.27 13.53
CA LEU A 138 8.39 -7.08 13.43
C LEU A 138 7.96 -6.69 12.03
N ILE A 139 8.87 -6.11 11.26
CA ILE A 139 8.69 -5.81 9.84
C ILE A 139 9.87 -6.36 9.05
N THR A 140 9.60 -6.87 7.86
CA THR A 140 10.62 -7.38 6.95
C THR A 140 10.53 -6.66 5.61
N VAL A 141 11.69 -6.37 5.01
CA VAL A 141 11.76 -5.78 3.68
C VAL A 141 11.99 -6.87 2.65
N GLN A 142 11.01 -7.08 1.77
CA GLN A 142 11.19 -7.98 0.64
C GLN A 142 12.00 -7.30 -0.44
N ILE A 143 13.24 -7.78 -0.63
CA ILE A 143 14.11 -7.35 -1.71
C ILE A 143 13.85 -8.26 -2.90
N SER A 144 13.33 -7.68 -3.98
CA SER A 144 13.00 -8.38 -5.20
C SER A 144 14.25 -8.68 -6.04
N HIS A 145 15.12 -7.68 -6.18
CA HIS A 145 16.31 -7.75 -7.02
C HIS A 145 17.42 -6.90 -6.40
N CYS A 146 18.66 -7.35 -6.53
CA CYS A 146 19.86 -6.59 -6.21
C CYS A 146 20.67 -6.37 -7.47
N TYR A 147 20.97 -5.13 -7.78
CA TYR A 147 21.82 -4.74 -8.91
C TYR A 147 23.01 -3.94 -8.39
N ARG A 148 24.15 -4.07 -9.06
CA ARG A 148 25.28 -3.16 -8.83
C ARG A 148 24.96 -1.79 -9.45
N LEU A 149 25.68 -0.77 -9.03
CA LEU A 149 25.52 0.58 -9.57
C LEU A 149 25.66 0.63 -11.11
N VAL A 150 26.60 -0.14 -11.67
CA VAL A 150 26.81 -0.26 -13.13
C VAL A 150 25.63 -0.92 -13.87
N GLU A 151 24.77 -1.64 -13.14
CA GLU A 151 23.59 -2.35 -13.65
C GLU A 151 22.30 -1.57 -13.44
N VAL A 152 22.37 -0.28 -13.09
CA VAL A 152 21.17 0.54 -12.79
C VAL A 152 20.15 0.54 -13.93
N HIS A 153 20.60 0.42 -15.18
CA HIS A 153 19.74 0.30 -16.36
C HIS A 153 18.85 -0.96 -16.32
N LEU A 154 19.36 -2.08 -15.77
CA LEU A 154 18.58 -3.30 -15.54
C LEU A 154 17.57 -3.11 -14.41
N ALA A 155 17.97 -2.39 -13.34
CA ALA A 155 17.06 -2.05 -12.25
C ALA A 155 15.85 -1.23 -12.73
N PHE A 156 16.10 -0.19 -13.55
CA PHE A 156 15.01 0.58 -14.17
C PHE A 156 14.17 -0.26 -15.14
N SER A 157 14.79 -1.16 -15.89
CA SER A 157 14.07 -2.06 -16.79
C SER A 157 13.15 -3.02 -16.02
N ALA A 158 13.62 -3.59 -14.90
CA ALA A 158 12.82 -4.46 -14.04
C ALA A 158 11.60 -3.75 -13.42
N LEU A 159 11.78 -2.48 -13.03
CA LEU A 159 10.68 -1.63 -12.54
C LEU A 159 9.68 -1.32 -13.66
N ARG A 160 10.16 -0.90 -14.83
CA ARG A 160 9.33 -0.57 -16.00
C ARG A 160 8.51 -1.77 -16.46
N ASP A 161 9.13 -2.94 -16.55
CA ASP A 161 8.50 -4.19 -16.97
C ASP A 161 7.60 -4.78 -15.87
N ARG A 162 7.49 -4.12 -14.70
CA ARG A 162 6.69 -4.52 -13.54
C ARG A 162 7.02 -5.90 -12.95
N LYS A 163 8.23 -6.42 -13.25
CA LYS A 163 8.77 -7.72 -12.77
C LYS A 163 9.21 -7.68 -11.31
N ALA A 164 9.34 -6.49 -10.72
CA ALA A 164 9.69 -6.36 -9.31
C ALA A 164 8.49 -6.67 -8.39
N VAL A 165 8.66 -7.67 -7.52
CA VAL A 165 7.77 -7.98 -6.38
C VAL A 165 8.52 -7.64 -5.10
N GLY A 166 8.33 -6.40 -4.61
CA GLY A 166 9.08 -5.85 -3.48
C GLY A 166 9.98 -4.70 -3.91
N LYS A 167 11.10 -4.50 -3.19
CA LYS A 167 12.05 -3.41 -3.43
C LYS A 167 13.18 -3.86 -4.35
N VAL A 168 13.58 -2.98 -5.28
CA VAL A 168 14.80 -3.15 -6.05
C VAL A 168 15.91 -2.39 -5.32
N MET A 169 17.02 -3.07 -5.03
CA MET A 169 18.14 -2.52 -4.29
C MET A 169 19.33 -2.31 -5.21
N ILE A 170 19.96 -1.14 -5.10
CA ILE A 170 21.28 -0.90 -5.68
C ILE A 170 22.32 -1.09 -4.59
N VAL A 171 23.26 -2.00 -4.79
CA VAL A 171 24.36 -2.23 -3.86
C VAL A 171 25.57 -1.39 -4.23
N MET A 172 26.13 -0.72 -3.23
CA MET A 172 27.38 0.03 -3.34
C MET A 172 28.53 -0.90 -2.90
N GLY A 173 29.12 -1.66 -3.83
CA GLY A 173 30.18 -2.63 -3.55
C GLY A 173 30.37 -3.68 -4.66
N SER A 174 31.42 -4.49 -4.57
CA SER A 174 31.77 -5.50 -5.59
C SER A 174 30.88 -6.75 -5.59
N SER A 175 30.02 -6.95 -4.57
CA SER A 175 29.14 -8.11 -4.44
C SER A 175 27.66 -7.73 -4.39
N ALA A 176 26.83 -8.39 -5.19
CA ALA A 176 25.37 -8.22 -5.26
C ALA A 176 24.58 -8.86 -4.08
N VAL A 177 25.27 -9.39 -3.07
CA VAL A 177 24.65 -10.04 -1.90
C VAL A 177 24.48 -9.00 -0.78
N PRO A 178 23.24 -8.71 -0.34
CA PRO A 178 23.01 -7.86 0.82
C PRO A 178 23.59 -8.51 2.08
N ARG A 179 24.36 -7.75 2.87
CA ARG A 179 24.61 -8.09 4.27
C ARG A 179 23.49 -7.42 5.08
N LEU A 180 22.49 -8.19 5.49
CA LEU A 180 21.44 -7.75 6.41
C LEU A 180 21.79 -8.23 7.82
#